data_AF-A0A819T4C2-F1
#
_entry.id   AF-A0A819T4C2-F1
#
_cell.length_a   1.000
_cell.length_b   1.000
_cell.length_c   1.000
_cell.angle_alpha   90.00
_cell.angle_beta   90.00
_cell.angle_gamma   90.00
#
_symmetry.space_group_name_H-M   'P 1'
#
loop_
_entity.id
_entity.type
_entity.pdbx_description
1 polymer ?
#
loop_
_entity_poly.entity_id
_entity_poly.type
_entity_poly.pdbx_seq_one_letter_code
_entity_poly.pdbx_strand_id
1 'polypeptide(L)'
;MEEFLSKFKVESFMKHRAAVETIIEENADVDDNPHTKNRPSYHFDAEMFVKSNDLLVKSQELILNSIRNGQYPAAREQLGKYLHIHQDFYSHSNWIEMGETGAYRPLGEIGAFNGKVATIDMSTCLNCTNPNSAENYVCVDNINPTINRQKLFTSGYFGDQFEDDEPVLKPTNVLKCSHGGLLDETRHQPAVGGINKDVNTIKFSPHHYHHKQAANAAIESTNSNSSNTILPIVV
;
A
#
# COMPACT_ATOMS: atom_id res chain seq x y z
N MET A 1 -10.57 -39.55 -25.97
CA MET A 1 -10.01 -39.28 -24.63
C MET A 1 -9.01 -38.11 -24.68
N GLU A 2 -8.04 -38.12 -25.58
CA GLU A 2 -7.07 -37.01 -25.75
C GLU A 2 -7.73 -35.67 -26.11
N GLU A 3 -8.71 -35.65 -27.01
CA GLU A 3 -9.46 -34.44 -27.39
C GLU A 3 -10.23 -33.83 -26.20
N PHE A 4 -10.85 -34.68 -25.37
CA PHE A 4 -11.53 -34.26 -24.14
C PHE A 4 -10.55 -33.65 -23.14
N LEU A 5 -9.39 -34.29 -22.92
CA LEU A 5 -8.34 -33.77 -22.03
C LEU A 5 -7.75 -32.45 -22.55
N SER A 6 -7.61 -32.29 -23.88
CA SER A 6 -7.16 -31.05 -24.51
C SER A 6 -8.16 -29.92 -24.26
N LYS A 7 -9.45 -30.15 -24.53
CA LYS A 7 -10.51 -29.16 -24.30
C LYS A 7 -10.62 -28.76 -22.82
N PHE A 8 -10.57 -29.74 -21.92
CA PHE A 8 -10.59 -29.49 -20.48
C PHE A 8 -9.40 -28.62 -20.02
N LYS A 9 -8.19 -28.91 -20.52
CA LYS A 9 -7.00 -28.08 -20.23
C LYS A 9 -7.16 -26.64 -20.70
N VAL A 10 -7.68 -26.43 -21.91
CA VAL A 10 -7.93 -25.08 -22.45
C VAL A 10 -8.96 -24.33 -21.60
N GLU A 11 -10.09 -24.96 -21.26
CA GLU A 11 -11.11 -24.34 -20.41
C GLU A 11 -10.57 -24.01 -19.01
N SER A 12 -9.78 -24.92 -18.41
CA SER A 12 -9.12 -24.69 -17.12
C SER A 12 -8.14 -23.50 -17.18
N PHE A 13 -7.34 -23.40 -18.24
CA PHE A 13 -6.41 -22.30 -18.43
C PHE A 13 -7.13 -20.96 -18.57
N MET A 14 -8.22 -20.91 -19.34
CA MET A 14 -9.00 -19.69 -19.53
C MET A 14 -9.67 -19.22 -18.22
N LYS A 15 -10.19 -20.16 -17.41
CA LYS A 15 -10.77 -19.84 -16.09
C LYS A 15 -9.71 -19.30 -15.12
N HIS A 16 -8.54 -19.92 -15.10
CA HIS A 16 -7.41 -19.46 -14.28
C HIS A 16 -6.98 -18.04 -14.68
N ARG A 17 -6.83 -17.79 -15.98
CA ARG A 17 -6.47 -16.45 -16.49
C ARG A 17 -7.50 -15.40 -16.09
N ALA A 18 -8.79 -15.66 -16.29
CA ALA A 18 -9.86 -14.74 -15.91
C ALA A 18 -9.86 -14.46 -14.39
N ALA A 19 -9.55 -15.46 -13.57
CA ALA A 19 -9.43 -15.29 -12.12
C ALA A 19 -8.30 -14.33 -11.74
N VAL A 20 -7.13 -14.47 -12.38
CA VAL A 20 -5.99 -13.57 -12.18
C VAL A 20 -6.31 -12.15 -12.66
N GLU A 21 -6.96 -12.01 -13.81
CA GLU A 21 -7.36 -10.71 -14.37
C GLU A 21 -8.29 -9.96 -13.38
N THR A 22 -9.29 -10.63 -12.80
CA THR A 22 -10.14 -10.02 -11.76
C THR A 22 -9.34 -9.52 -10.55
N ILE A 23 -8.36 -10.28 -10.07
CA ILE A 23 -7.53 -9.87 -8.92
C ILE A 23 -6.71 -8.64 -9.26
N ILE A 24 -6.16 -8.56 -10.48
CA ILE A 24 -5.38 -7.41 -10.95
C ILE A 24 -6.28 -6.17 -11.09
N GLU A 25 -7.46 -6.33 -11.66
CA GLU A 25 -8.44 -5.24 -11.80
C GLU A 25 -8.88 -4.71 -10.43
N GLU A 26 -9.21 -5.59 -9.49
CA GLU A 26 -9.66 -5.21 -8.14
C GLU A 26 -8.53 -4.70 -7.23
N ASN A 27 -7.28 -5.04 -7.55
CA ASN A 27 -6.11 -4.40 -6.97
C ASN A 27 -6.03 -2.95 -7.46
N ALA A 28 -6.00 -2.73 -8.78
CA ALA A 28 -5.92 -1.38 -9.34
C ALA A 28 -7.13 -0.49 -9.02
N ASP A 29 -8.34 -1.05 -8.92
CA ASP A 29 -9.57 -0.30 -8.63
C ASP A 29 -9.52 0.40 -7.26
N VAL A 30 -8.66 -0.03 -6.32
CA VAL A 30 -8.55 0.64 -5.00
C VAL A 30 -8.18 2.12 -5.13
N ASP A 31 -7.35 2.49 -6.12
CA ASP A 31 -6.94 3.87 -6.38
C ASP A 31 -8.01 4.71 -7.10
N ASP A 32 -8.97 4.08 -7.77
CA ASP A 32 -9.98 4.76 -8.60
C ASP A 32 -11.38 4.74 -7.98
N ASN A 33 -11.66 3.76 -7.12
CA ASN A 33 -12.97 3.52 -6.54
C ASN A 33 -13.33 4.64 -5.54
N PRO A 34 -14.49 5.31 -5.70
CA PRO A 34 -14.91 6.41 -4.82
C PRO A 34 -15.00 6.05 -3.34
N HIS A 35 -15.13 4.76 -3.01
CA HIS A 35 -15.22 4.29 -1.64
C HIS A 35 -13.86 4.02 -0.98
N THR A 36 -12.77 3.96 -1.75
CA THR A 36 -11.43 3.62 -1.22
C THR A 36 -10.38 4.67 -1.54
N LYS A 37 -10.39 5.27 -2.74
CA LYS A 37 -9.31 6.14 -3.25
C LYS A 37 -8.89 7.30 -2.35
N ASN A 38 -9.85 7.88 -1.62
CA ASN A 38 -9.62 9.02 -0.74
C ASN A 38 -9.66 8.60 0.73
N ARG A 39 -9.65 7.29 1.03
CA ARG A 39 -9.65 6.76 2.40
C ARG A 39 -8.24 6.33 2.77
N PRO A 40 -7.51 7.11 3.60
CA PRO A 40 -6.12 6.83 3.91
C PRO A 40 -5.91 5.43 4.50
N SER A 41 -6.91 4.86 5.19
CA SER A 41 -6.83 3.49 5.69
C SER A 41 -6.61 2.42 4.60
N TYR A 42 -7.04 2.64 3.35
CA TYR A 42 -6.81 1.69 2.25
C TYR A 42 -5.41 1.82 1.64
N HIS A 43 -4.69 2.89 1.94
CA HIS A 43 -3.41 3.25 1.34
C HIS A 43 -2.27 3.34 2.36
N PHE A 44 -2.52 3.01 3.65
CA PHE A 44 -1.55 3.27 4.73
C PHE A 44 -1.09 4.74 4.83
N ASP A 45 -1.83 5.65 4.22
CA ASP A 45 -1.54 7.08 4.24
C ASP A 45 -1.92 7.72 5.58
N ALA A 46 -1.50 8.97 5.76
CA ALA A 46 -1.79 9.82 6.91
C ALA A 46 -1.56 9.12 8.26
N GLU A 47 -0.57 8.23 8.30
CA GLU A 47 -0.17 7.45 9.47
C GLU A 47 -1.28 6.53 10.02
N MET A 48 -2.25 6.14 9.19
CA MET A 48 -3.40 5.28 9.56
C MET A 48 -3.06 3.79 9.76
N PHE A 49 -1.83 3.46 10.16
CA PHE A 49 -1.31 2.09 10.25
C PHE A 49 -2.21 1.12 11.03
N VAL A 50 -2.81 1.57 12.14
CA VAL A 50 -3.70 0.73 12.95
C VAL A 50 -4.96 0.36 12.15
N LYS A 51 -5.66 1.36 11.58
CA LYS A 51 -6.88 1.12 10.79
C LYS A 51 -6.60 0.31 9.53
N SER A 52 -5.51 0.60 8.84
CA SER A 52 -5.07 -0.15 7.66
C SER A 52 -4.76 -1.62 8.00
N ASN A 53 -4.12 -1.89 9.13
CA ASN A 53 -3.90 -3.25 9.60
C ASN A 53 -5.22 -3.96 9.96
N ASP A 54 -6.15 -3.27 10.61
CA ASP A 54 -7.48 -3.83 10.92
C ASP A 54 -8.24 -4.18 9.63
N LEU A 55 -8.11 -3.36 8.57
CA LEU A 55 -8.66 -3.67 7.25
C LEU A 55 -8.01 -4.91 6.63
N LEU A 56 -6.69 -5.08 6.74
CA LEU A 56 -6.01 -6.30 6.26
C LEU A 56 -6.54 -7.55 6.95
N VAL A 57 -6.66 -7.52 8.28
CA VAL A 57 -7.20 -8.65 9.07
C VAL A 57 -8.64 -8.96 8.65
N LYS A 58 -9.49 -7.93 8.55
CA LYS A 58 -10.89 -8.09 8.11
C LYS A 58 -10.99 -8.64 6.69
N SER A 59 -10.15 -8.18 5.77
CA SER A 59 -10.11 -8.69 4.39
C SER A 59 -9.74 -10.17 4.35
N GLN A 60 -8.77 -10.62 5.15
CA GLN A 60 -8.45 -12.05 5.26
C GLN A 60 -9.67 -12.89 5.71
N GLU A 61 -10.41 -12.42 6.72
CA GLU A 61 -11.63 -13.09 7.18
C GLU A 61 -12.70 -13.17 6.08
N LEU A 62 -12.91 -12.07 5.35
CA LEU A 62 -13.87 -12.00 4.25
C LEU A 62 -13.49 -12.95 3.11
N ILE A 63 -12.21 -13.01 2.75
CA ILE A 63 -11.71 -13.94 1.72
C ILE A 63 -11.96 -15.39 2.15
N LEU A 64 -11.56 -15.76 3.38
CA LEU A 64 -11.73 -17.12 3.89
C LEU A 64 -13.20 -17.53 3.99
N ASN A 65 -14.08 -16.63 4.41
CA ASN A 65 -15.52 -16.88 4.46
C ASN A 65 -16.12 -17.03 3.06
N SER A 66 -15.70 -16.20 2.10
CA SER A 66 -16.14 -16.30 0.70
C SER A 66 -15.74 -17.65 0.09
N ILE A 67 -14.50 -18.10 0.33
CA ILE A 67 -14.02 -19.42 -0.09
C ILE A 67 -14.87 -20.54 0.50
N ARG A 68 -15.13 -20.51 1.82
CA ARG A 68 -15.92 -21.54 2.52
C ARG A 68 -17.35 -21.65 1.97
N ASN A 69 -17.91 -20.56 1.48
CA ASN A 69 -19.24 -20.51 0.89
C ASN A 69 -19.26 -20.71 -0.63
N GLY A 70 -18.11 -20.99 -1.26
CA GLY A 70 -17.99 -21.17 -2.71
C GLY A 70 -18.14 -19.87 -3.51
N GLN A 71 -18.06 -18.71 -2.86
CA GLN A 71 -18.18 -17.37 -3.44
C GLN A 71 -16.84 -16.89 -4.00
N TYR A 72 -16.26 -17.63 -4.95
CA TYR A 72 -14.94 -17.33 -5.52
C TYR A 72 -14.81 -15.95 -6.18
N PRO A 73 -15.83 -15.39 -6.88
CA PRO A 73 -15.74 -14.01 -7.37
C PRO A 73 -15.52 -12.99 -6.25
N ALA A 74 -16.32 -13.05 -5.18
CA ALA A 74 -16.15 -12.17 -4.02
C ALA A 74 -14.79 -12.38 -3.33
N ALA A 75 -14.29 -13.61 -3.29
CA ALA A 75 -12.94 -13.90 -2.76
C ALA A 75 -11.84 -13.22 -3.59
N ARG A 76 -11.98 -13.15 -4.93
CA ARG A 76 -11.02 -12.48 -5.83
C ARG A 76 -11.04 -10.97 -5.66
N GLU A 77 -12.23 -10.38 -5.57
CA GLU A 77 -12.40 -8.95 -5.31
C GLU A 77 -11.73 -8.53 -4.00
N GLN A 78 -12.00 -9.27 -2.91
CA GLN A 78 -11.36 -8.99 -1.62
C GLN A 78 -9.86 -9.26 -1.62
N LEU A 79 -9.40 -10.26 -2.39
CA LEU A 79 -7.98 -10.54 -2.54
C LEU A 79 -7.24 -9.43 -3.31
N GLY A 80 -7.81 -8.87 -4.37
CA GLY A 80 -7.24 -7.72 -5.08
C GLY A 80 -7.02 -6.53 -4.14
N LYS A 81 -8.06 -6.18 -3.38
CA LYS A 81 -8.01 -5.11 -2.36
C LYS A 81 -6.99 -5.38 -1.27
N TYR A 82 -6.95 -6.61 -0.77
CA TYR A 82 -5.96 -7.03 0.23
C TYR A 82 -4.52 -6.88 -0.29
N LEU A 83 -4.25 -7.28 -1.54
CA LEU A 83 -2.94 -7.16 -2.15
C LEU A 83 -2.53 -5.70 -2.35
N HIS A 84 -3.48 -4.82 -2.69
CA HIS A 84 -3.24 -3.38 -2.83
C HIS A 84 -2.79 -2.75 -1.52
N ILE A 85 -3.57 -2.96 -0.46
CA ILE A 85 -3.26 -2.43 0.88
C ILE A 85 -1.86 -2.91 1.36
N HIS A 86 -1.47 -4.16 1.02
CA HIS A 86 -0.13 -4.66 1.29
C HIS A 86 0.97 -3.94 0.50
N GLN A 87 0.74 -3.63 -0.78
CA GLN A 87 1.70 -2.89 -1.60
C GLN A 87 1.91 -1.48 -1.05
N ASP A 88 0.80 -0.80 -0.73
CA ASP A 88 0.80 0.58 -0.22
C ASP A 88 1.49 0.72 1.13
N PHE A 89 1.41 -0.28 2.01
CA PHE A 89 2.25 -0.29 3.22
C PHE A 89 3.73 -0.06 2.91
N TYR A 90 4.28 -0.74 1.89
CA TYR A 90 5.70 -0.65 1.56
C TYR A 90 6.04 0.55 0.69
N SER A 91 5.13 1.01 -0.17
CA SER A 91 5.37 2.17 -1.02
C SER A 91 5.16 3.50 -0.29
N HIS A 92 4.17 3.59 0.62
CA HIS A 92 3.74 4.84 1.26
C HIS A 92 4.32 5.04 2.67
N SER A 93 4.85 4.00 3.32
CA SER A 93 5.53 4.12 4.62
C SER A 93 7.05 4.36 4.51
N ASN A 94 7.69 4.59 5.65
CA ASN A 94 9.14 4.64 5.80
C ASN A 94 9.82 3.27 6.04
N TRP A 95 9.14 2.13 5.79
CA TRP A 95 9.71 0.80 6.07
C TRP A 95 11.08 0.58 5.44
N ILE A 96 11.22 0.92 4.15
CA ILE A 96 12.47 0.75 3.40
C ILE A 96 13.54 1.72 3.91
N GLU A 97 13.16 2.96 4.21
CA GLU A 97 14.02 4.03 4.69
C GLU A 97 14.53 3.79 6.12
N MET A 98 13.82 2.99 6.91
CA MET A 98 14.32 2.48 8.19
C MET A 98 15.48 1.49 8.03
N GLY A 99 15.84 1.12 6.80
CA GLY A 99 16.87 0.14 6.48
C GLY A 99 16.39 -1.30 6.66
N GLU A 100 15.07 -1.51 6.76
CA GLU A 100 14.50 -2.85 6.85
C GLU A 100 14.56 -3.54 5.50
N THR A 101 14.84 -4.84 5.54
CA THR A 101 14.87 -5.69 4.35
C THR A 101 13.85 -6.80 4.51
N GLY A 102 13.00 -6.98 3.50
CA GLY A 102 11.96 -8.00 3.50
C GLY A 102 10.67 -7.56 4.18
N ALA A 103 9.86 -8.53 4.59
CA ALA A 103 8.50 -8.29 5.06
C ALA A 103 8.41 -7.86 6.54
N TYR A 104 7.52 -6.92 6.83
CA TYR A 104 7.07 -6.69 8.19
C TYR A 104 6.15 -7.84 8.63
N ARG A 105 6.70 -8.82 9.33
CA ARG A 105 5.99 -10.06 9.70
C ARG A 105 4.62 -9.83 10.37
N PRO A 106 4.44 -8.88 11.29
CA PRO A 106 3.15 -8.69 11.94
C PRO A 106 2.06 -8.05 11.06
N LEU A 107 2.37 -7.65 9.82
CA LEU A 107 1.44 -6.96 8.94
C LEU A 107 0.23 -7.85 8.60
N GLY A 108 -0.96 -7.41 8.98
CA GLY A 108 -2.20 -8.16 8.77
C GLY A 108 -2.34 -9.40 9.68
N GLU A 109 -1.54 -9.51 10.75
CA GLU A 109 -1.77 -10.50 11.81
C GLU A 109 -2.92 -10.04 12.74
N ILE A 110 -3.65 -11.01 13.29
CA ILE A 110 -4.75 -10.75 14.24
C ILE A 110 -4.21 -10.02 15.48
N GLY A 111 -4.74 -8.84 15.75
CA GLY A 111 -4.34 -7.97 16.84
C GLY A 111 -4.13 -6.54 16.36
N ALA A 112 -3.78 -5.66 17.29
CA ALA A 112 -3.43 -4.30 16.91
C ALA A 112 -2.06 -4.27 16.22
N PHE A 113 -1.91 -3.37 15.25
CA PHE A 113 -0.60 -3.04 14.67
C PHE A 113 0.41 -2.76 15.80
N ASN A 114 1.48 -3.55 15.87
CA ASN A 114 2.43 -3.51 16.98
C ASN A 114 3.63 -2.58 16.71
N GLY A 115 3.65 -1.90 15.57
CA GLY A 115 4.62 -0.86 15.26
C GLY A 115 4.30 0.44 16.00
N LYS A 116 5.33 1.17 16.42
CA LYS A 116 5.15 2.50 17.01
C LYS A 116 4.99 3.52 15.90
N VAL A 117 3.88 4.26 15.88
CA VAL A 117 3.61 5.28 14.87
C VAL A 117 4.03 6.66 15.40
N ALA A 118 4.59 7.50 14.53
CA ALA A 118 4.89 8.88 14.87
C ALA A 118 3.61 9.64 15.22
N THR A 119 3.65 10.45 16.28
CA THR A 119 2.48 11.24 16.70
C THR A 119 2.28 12.46 15.79
N ILE A 120 1.07 13.02 15.77
CA ILE A 120 0.70 14.13 14.88
C ILE A 120 1.61 15.38 15.02
N ASP A 121 2.20 15.58 16.20
CA ASP A 121 3.10 16.68 16.55
C ASP A 121 4.59 16.41 16.22
N MET A 122 4.94 15.20 15.79
CA MET A 122 6.30 14.86 15.38
C MET A 122 6.55 15.20 13.92
N SER A 123 7.60 16.00 13.66
CA SER A 123 8.12 16.20 12.31
C SER A 123 8.75 14.92 11.78
N THR A 124 8.17 14.35 10.72
CA THR A 124 8.60 13.07 10.14
C THR A 124 9.40 13.19 8.86
N CYS A 125 9.33 14.32 8.18
CA CYS A 125 10.08 14.61 6.96
C CYS A 125 10.85 15.94 7.03
N LEU A 126 11.86 16.05 6.17
CA LEU A 126 12.61 17.24 5.82
C LEU A 126 12.21 17.67 4.40
N ASN A 127 12.38 18.95 4.08
CA ASN A 127 12.14 19.42 2.72
C ASN A 127 13.12 18.76 1.75
N CYS A 128 12.60 18.18 0.67
CA CYS A 128 13.44 17.68 -0.40
C CYS A 128 14.04 18.85 -1.18
N THR A 129 15.36 18.82 -1.39
CA THR A 129 16.06 19.82 -2.20
C THR A 129 15.93 19.48 -3.67
N ASN A 130 15.48 20.43 -4.48
CA ASN A 130 15.13 20.22 -5.87
C ASN A 130 16.29 20.60 -6.81
N PRO A 131 16.82 19.71 -7.66
CA PRO A 131 17.80 20.11 -8.67
C PRO A 131 17.17 20.73 -9.93
N ASN A 132 15.94 20.40 -10.36
CA ASN A 132 15.53 20.70 -11.76
C ASN A 132 14.05 20.99 -12.11
N SER A 133 13.05 20.89 -11.23
CA SER A 133 11.76 21.59 -11.43
C SER A 133 10.84 21.40 -10.22
N ALA A 134 10.14 22.45 -9.80
CA ALA A 134 9.23 22.47 -8.64
C ALA A 134 8.14 21.36 -8.63
N GLU A 135 7.97 20.66 -9.75
CA GLU A 135 6.97 19.63 -9.99
C GLU A 135 7.50 18.20 -9.71
N ASN A 136 8.81 17.96 -9.83
CA ASN A 136 9.41 16.63 -9.76
C ASN A 136 10.48 16.57 -8.66
N TYR A 137 10.11 16.09 -7.48
CA TYR A 137 11.06 15.95 -6.37
C TYR A 137 11.79 14.61 -6.46
N VAL A 138 13.10 14.62 -6.26
CA VAL A 138 13.85 13.43 -5.85
C VAL A 138 14.20 13.64 -4.39
N CYS A 139 13.60 12.84 -3.53
CA CYS A 139 13.74 12.94 -2.10
C CYS A 139 14.72 11.87 -1.62
N VAL A 140 15.94 12.28 -1.27
CA VAL A 140 16.97 11.40 -0.72
C VAL A 140 17.15 11.77 0.75
N ASP A 141 17.07 10.77 1.63
CA ASP A 141 17.25 10.91 3.08
C ASP A 141 16.40 12.04 3.71
N ASN A 142 15.19 12.26 3.18
CA ASN A 142 14.27 13.28 3.68
C ASN A 142 13.51 12.81 4.93
N ILE A 143 13.43 11.52 5.22
CA ILE A 143 12.79 11.05 6.46
C ILE A 143 13.64 11.52 7.63
N ASN A 144 13.00 12.15 8.63
CA ASN A 144 13.69 12.68 9.79
C ASN A 144 14.52 11.56 10.45
N PRO A 145 15.85 11.71 10.58
CA PRO A 145 16.72 10.64 11.09
C PRO A 145 16.33 10.11 12.48
N THR A 146 15.65 10.93 13.29
CA THR A 146 15.15 10.50 14.61
C THR A 146 14.02 9.49 14.48
N ILE A 147 13.11 9.66 13.51
CA ILE A 147 12.00 8.73 13.23
C ILE A 147 12.56 7.35 12.87
N ASN A 148 13.49 7.30 11.92
CA ASN A 148 14.10 6.04 11.50
C ASN A 148 14.93 5.40 12.64
N ARG A 149 15.71 6.19 13.39
CA ARG A 149 16.51 5.70 14.53
C ARG A 149 15.65 5.11 15.64
N GLN A 150 14.49 5.72 15.92
CA GLN A 150 13.54 5.26 16.93
C GLN A 150 12.60 4.17 16.41
N LYS A 151 12.71 3.80 15.12
CA LYS A 151 11.82 2.85 14.44
C LYS A 151 10.36 3.23 14.59
N LEU A 152 10.09 4.53 14.41
CA LEU A 152 8.74 5.06 14.34
C LEU A 152 8.24 4.97 12.89
N PHE A 153 7.05 4.43 12.70
CA PHE A 153 6.35 4.41 11.43
C PHE A 153 5.81 5.81 11.10
N THR A 154 6.02 6.25 9.87
CA THR A 154 5.37 7.41 9.24
C THR A 154 4.96 7.02 7.83
N SER A 155 3.97 7.71 7.28
CA SER A 155 3.57 7.58 5.88
C SER A 155 3.21 8.94 5.26
N GLY A 156 2.88 8.94 3.98
CA GLY A 156 2.53 10.12 3.22
C GLY A 156 1.12 10.61 3.55
N TYR A 157 0.93 11.92 3.62
CA TYR A 157 -0.39 12.55 3.55
C TYR A 157 -0.69 12.91 2.10
N PHE A 158 -1.92 12.70 1.63
CA PHE A 158 -2.37 13.04 0.27
C PHE A 158 -3.52 14.06 0.30
N GLY A 159 -3.85 14.67 -0.83
CA GLY A 159 -4.95 15.64 -0.94
C GLY A 159 -6.34 15.00 -0.82
N ASP A 160 -7.33 15.76 -0.36
CA ASP A 160 -8.75 15.38 -0.33
C ASP A 160 -9.07 14.04 0.37
N GLN A 161 -8.27 13.68 1.38
CA GLN A 161 -8.47 12.47 2.18
C GLN A 161 -9.58 12.65 3.24
N PHE A 162 -10.38 11.61 3.44
CA PHE A 162 -11.43 11.55 4.45
C PHE A 162 -11.47 10.16 5.10
N GLU A 163 -11.66 10.12 6.42
CA GLU A 163 -11.81 8.89 7.20
C GLU A 163 -12.94 9.06 8.21
N ASP A 164 -13.85 8.09 8.29
CA ASP A 164 -15.06 8.16 9.14
C ASP A 164 -15.84 9.49 8.99
N ASP A 165 -16.02 9.92 7.73
CA ASP A 165 -16.70 11.17 7.33
C ASP A 165 -16.00 12.47 7.77
N GLU A 166 -14.76 12.40 8.28
CA GLU A 166 -13.96 13.56 8.67
C GLU A 166 -12.74 13.77 7.74
N PRO A 167 -12.39 15.04 7.40
CA PRO A 167 -11.22 15.32 6.58
C PRO A 167 -9.93 14.94 7.30
N VAL A 168 -9.03 14.26 6.60
CA VAL A 168 -7.68 13.95 7.07
C VAL A 168 -6.70 14.84 6.34
N LEU A 169 -6.19 15.85 7.04
CA LEU A 169 -5.33 16.88 6.46
C LEU A 169 -3.89 16.73 6.93
N LYS A 170 -2.95 16.98 6.03
CA LYS A 170 -1.54 17.18 6.40
C LYS A 170 -1.42 18.34 7.39
N PRO A 171 -0.88 18.13 8.60
CA PRO A 171 -0.65 19.21 9.56
C PRO A 171 0.24 20.31 8.98
N THR A 172 -0.17 21.57 9.11
CA THR A 172 0.54 22.71 8.51
C THR A 172 1.64 23.30 9.41
N ASN A 173 1.61 22.98 10.71
CA ASN A 173 2.56 23.45 11.72
C ASN A 173 3.67 22.46 12.05
N VAL A 174 3.66 21.27 11.43
CA VAL A 174 4.60 20.17 11.67
C VAL A 174 5.07 19.64 10.33
N LEU A 175 6.35 19.26 10.23
CA LEU A 175 6.91 18.77 8.98
C LEU A 175 6.56 17.29 8.75
N LYS A 176 5.31 17.02 8.39
CA LYS A 176 4.85 15.70 7.97
C LYS A 176 5.23 15.42 6.52
N CYS A 177 5.41 14.14 6.20
CA CYS A 177 5.65 13.69 4.85
C CYS A 177 4.37 13.83 4.02
N SER A 178 4.49 14.37 2.81
CA SER A 178 3.47 14.14 1.79
C SER A 178 3.64 12.75 1.17
N HIS A 179 2.61 12.24 0.54
CA HIS A 179 2.72 11.13 -0.39
C HIS A 179 3.67 11.52 -1.53
N GLY A 180 3.41 12.67 -2.15
CA GLY A 180 4.20 13.28 -3.21
C GLY A 180 3.81 12.82 -4.62
N GLY A 181 4.60 13.26 -5.60
CA GLY A 181 4.35 12.98 -7.03
C GLY A 181 3.39 13.98 -7.67
N LEU A 182 3.33 13.99 -9.00
CA LEU A 182 2.59 15.00 -9.79
C LEU A 182 1.08 15.11 -9.45
N LEU A 183 0.48 14.08 -8.87
CA LEU A 183 -0.96 14.09 -8.54
C LEU A 183 -1.25 14.50 -7.08
N ASP A 184 -0.22 14.66 -6.25
CA ASP A 184 -0.38 15.08 -4.86
C ASP A 184 -0.06 16.56 -4.68
N GLU A 185 -1.07 17.40 -4.49
CA GLU A 185 -0.88 18.83 -4.24
C GLU A 185 -0.26 19.14 -2.87
N THR A 186 -0.36 18.21 -1.90
CA THR A 186 0.27 18.40 -0.60
C THR A 186 1.80 18.39 -0.68
N ARG A 187 2.38 17.88 -1.79
CA ARG A 187 3.84 17.88 -2.06
C ARG A 187 4.47 19.27 -1.98
N HIS A 188 3.68 20.32 -2.17
CA HIS A 188 4.13 21.70 -2.11
C HIS A 188 4.08 22.31 -0.70
N GLN A 189 3.45 21.62 0.25
CA GLN A 189 3.38 22.02 1.66
C GLN A 189 4.61 21.49 2.40
N PRO A 190 5.16 22.22 3.40
CA PRO A 190 6.22 21.70 4.26
C PRO A 190 5.79 20.42 5.03
N ALA A 191 6.59 19.36 5.10
CA ALA A 191 7.83 19.13 4.35
C ALA A 191 7.54 18.90 2.86
N VAL A 192 8.21 19.68 2.01
CA VAL A 192 8.07 19.66 0.55
C VAL A 192 8.65 18.37 -0.04
N GLY A 193 7.98 17.80 -1.04
CA GLY A 193 8.35 16.55 -1.69
C GLY A 193 7.38 15.43 -1.33
N GLY A 194 7.90 14.27 -0.90
CA GLY A 194 7.07 13.18 -0.41
C GLY A 194 7.86 11.90 -0.17
N ILE A 195 7.15 10.81 0.13
CA ILE A 195 7.72 9.52 0.54
C ILE A 195 7.38 8.37 -0.42
N ASN A 196 6.42 8.53 -1.35
CA ASN A 196 5.89 7.40 -2.11
C ASN A 196 6.89 6.76 -3.08
N LYS A 197 6.66 5.47 -3.35
CA LYS A 197 7.50 4.58 -4.16
C LYS A 197 6.67 3.79 -5.19
N ASP A 198 5.48 4.26 -5.52
CA ASP A 198 4.48 3.52 -6.31
C ASP A 198 5.00 3.08 -7.66
N VAL A 199 5.79 3.95 -8.30
CA VAL A 199 6.39 3.67 -9.60
C VAL A 199 7.87 4.04 -9.62
N ASN A 200 8.58 3.47 -10.59
CA ASN A 200 10.02 3.69 -10.77
C ASN A 200 10.37 5.01 -11.49
N THR A 201 9.43 5.96 -11.57
CA THR A 201 9.63 7.24 -12.27
C THR A 201 9.53 8.43 -11.31
N ILE A 202 10.47 9.38 -11.45
CA ILE A 202 10.57 10.58 -10.61
C ILE A 202 9.29 11.42 -10.64
N LYS A 203 8.56 11.39 -11.75
CA LYS A 203 7.35 12.19 -11.96
C LYS A 203 6.24 11.88 -10.95
N PHE A 204 6.10 10.62 -10.57
CA PHE A 204 5.01 10.17 -9.70
C PHE A 204 5.50 9.72 -8.33
N SER A 205 6.78 9.38 -8.21
CA SER A 205 7.33 8.87 -6.95
C SER A 205 8.61 9.62 -6.55
N PRO A 206 8.58 10.43 -5.49
CA PRO A 206 9.78 11.09 -5.00
C PRO A 206 10.87 10.11 -4.55
N HIS A 207 10.47 8.90 -4.12
CA HIS A 207 11.35 7.80 -3.72
C HIS A 207 11.39 6.69 -4.79
N HIS A 208 11.25 7.04 -6.08
CA HIS A 208 11.19 6.08 -7.19
C HIS A 208 12.33 5.04 -7.20
N TYR A 209 13.50 5.38 -6.67
CA TYR A 209 14.67 4.49 -6.59
C TYR A 209 14.49 3.34 -5.58
N HIS A 210 13.53 3.46 -4.65
CA HIS A 210 13.13 2.39 -3.73
C HIS A 210 11.97 1.53 -4.24
N HIS A 211 11.33 1.87 -5.38
CA HIS A 211 10.17 1.14 -5.92
C HIS A 211 10.37 -0.38 -5.95
N LYS A 212 11.50 -0.85 -6.51
CA LYS A 212 11.79 -2.28 -6.60
C LYS A 212 11.95 -2.94 -5.22
N GLN A 213 12.52 -2.23 -4.25
CA GLN A 213 12.69 -2.75 -2.89
C GLN A 213 11.34 -2.86 -2.18
N ALA A 214 10.50 -1.85 -2.30
CA ALA A 214 9.12 -1.86 -1.78
C ALA A 214 8.30 -3.01 -2.41
N ALA A 215 8.34 -3.16 -3.73
CA ALA A 215 7.64 -4.23 -4.43
C ALA A 215 8.10 -5.63 -3.99
N ASN A 216 9.41 -5.83 -3.81
CA ASN A 216 9.95 -7.10 -3.31
C ASN A 216 9.49 -7.40 -1.88
N ALA A 217 9.44 -6.40 -1.00
CA ALA A 217 8.95 -6.55 0.36
C ALA A 217 7.45 -6.88 0.39
N ALA A 218 6.64 -6.27 -0.49
CA ALA A 218 5.23 -6.60 -0.65
C ALA A 218 5.01 -8.05 -1.11
N ILE A 219 5.82 -8.52 -2.09
CA ILE A 219 5.80 -9.92 -2.54
C ILE A 219 6.18 -10.86 -1.40
N GLU A 220 7.23 -10.56 -0.64
CA GLU A 220 7.63 -11.37 0.50
C GLU A 220 6.54 -11.42 1.58
N SER A 221 5.90 -10.28 1.86
CA SER A 221 4.83 -10.16 2.86
C SER A 221 3.61 -11.01 2.49
N THR A 222 3.20 -10.95 1.23
CA THR A 222 2.04 -11.71 0.74
C THR A 222 2.37 -13.20 0.59
N ASN A 223 3.63 -13.56 0.34
CA ASN A 223 4.06 -14.96 0.35
C ASN A 223 4.24 -15.55 1.76
N SER A 224 4.58 -14.74 2.77
CA SER A 224 4.78 -15.23 4.14
C SER A 224 3.49 -15.28 4.97
N ASN A 225 2.49 -14.49 4.59
CA ASN A 225 1.18 -14.46 5.23
C ASN A 225 0.23 -15.56 4.70
N SER A 226 -0.95 -15.65 5.33
CA SER A 226 -2.06 -16.55 4.96
C SER A 226 -2.44 -16.51 3.48
N SER A 227 -2.05 -15.48 2.73
CA SER A 227 -2.26 -15.35 1.29
C SER A 227 -1.63 -16.48 0.47
N ASN A 228 -0.51 -17.06 0.91
CA ASN A 228 0.11 -18.20 0.21
C ASN A 228 -0.74 -19.49 0.29
N THR A 229 -1.66 -19.56 1.26
CA THR A 229 -2.68 -20.62 1.35
C THR A 229 -3.93 -20.26 0.55
N ILE A 230 -4.24 -18.97 0.41
CA ILE A 230 -5.45 -18.45 -0.23
C ILE A 230 -5.33 -18.43 -1.76
N LEU A 231 -4.21 -17.94 -2.30
CA LEU A 231 -4.03 -17.72 -3.74
C LEU A 231 -4.33 -18.99 -4.57
N PRO A 232 -3.82 -20.19 -4.21
CA PRO A 232 -4.09 -21.41 -4.98
C PRO A 232 -5.54 -21.90 -4.91
N ILE A 233 -6.34 -21.40 -3.97
CA ILE A 233 -7.74 -21.81 -3.78
C ILE A 233 -8.69 -20.87 -4.56
N VAL A 234 -8.28 -19.61 -4.71
CA VAL A 234 -9.11 -18.56 -5.32
C VAL A 234 -8.93 -18.48 -6.84
N VAL A 235 -7.78 -18.92 -7.36
CA VAL A 235 -7.37 -18.81 -8.76
C VAL A 235 -7.54 -20.11 -9.54
#